data_AF-A0A7Z7LU06-F1
#
_entry.id   AF-A0A7Z7LU06-F1
#
_cell.length_a   1.000
_cell.length_b   1.000
_cell.length_c   1.000
_cell.angle_alpha   90.00
_cell.angle_beta   90.00
_cell.angle_gamma   90.00
#
_symmetry.space_group_name_H-M   'P 1'
#
loop_
_entity.id
_entity.type
_entity.pdbx_description
1 polymer ?
#
loop_
_entity_poly.entity_id
_entity_poly.type
_entity_poly.pdbx_seq_one_letter_code
_entity_poly.pdbx_strand_id
1 'polypeptide(L)'
;MKKTILLLLCFSTGSIFAQSVKSGSILQLLGTRSWIRVNLPVQKDTSSKLYWSTENKKPVSPNATINNNEAFYIQDVKPETLYYIWAETSQGLQKQTVRTSKKWTLDTSELKELNTNPSSEAVPQGMKIFWQDEFNDKLLNKNKWTTNYFSSLNYTSEESKKEMLAGQLPQPAYILNGKFINLYVSDTLPKRSYNPKGGQKISSIQTYDWKSNENLLNNSRGGYFEVKVRRNSSGNPEGTNTAFWFDSPGPDLRYYLEQGTYLNGTEGIRPKGQLFEIDVFEYLNAQFVLHGHVDQKGVFQRNLATHIAEGIDHINKWVTHGILWTPTSIKHYINGKLIKDYTDKHQIYSPNHFMNVFLGSYGAKGQVNMDVDYIRAYNWPLEKGNELPNPGFEDSGSLIPWEGNGTLVPQKGIKKQYSSFTESRREYRTICLFKSQYFLSVGIIH
;
A
#
# COMPACT_ATOMS: atom_id res chain seq x y z
N MET A 1 43.43 83.98 18.84
CA MET A 1 42.30 83.10 18.47
C MET A 1 42.65 81.67 18.81
N LYS A 2 42.04 81.10 19.86
CA LYS A 2 42.32 79.74 20.34
C LYS A 2 41.44 78.74 19.58
N LYS A 3 42.06 77.72 18.98
CA LYS A 3 41.38 76.61 18.30
C LYS A 3 41.09 75.50 19.32
N THR A 4 39.82 75.18 19.51
CA THR A 4 39.36 74.01 20.27
C THR A 4 39.16 72.87 19.26
N ILE A 5 39.90 71.78 19.43
CA ILE A 5 39.76 70.54 18.66
C ILE A 5 38.78 69.64 19.40
N LEU A 6 37.70 69.24 18.73
CA LEU A 6 36.69 68.31 19.24
C LEU A 6 37.14 66.88 18.87
N LEU A 7 37.37 66.04 19.88
CA LEU A 7 37.74 64.64 19.73
C LEU A 7 36.44 63.79 19.65
N LEU A 8 36.19 63.16 18.51
CA LEU A 8 35.07 62.24 18.32
C LEU A 8 35.51 60.82 18.71
N LEU A 9 34.96 60.27 19.79
CA LEU A 9 35.13 58.87 20.20
C LEU A 9 34.18 57.97 19.41
N CYS A 10 34.71 57.21 18.45
CA CYS A 10 34.00 56.12 17.80
C CYS A 10 34.04 54.88 18.71
N PHE A 11 32.92 54.54 19.35
CA PHE A 11 32.70 53.23 19.94
C PHE A 11 32.52 52.21 18.81
N SER A 12 33.54 51.38 18.57
CA SER A 12 33.38 50.17 17.76
C SER A 12 32.72 49.09 18.62
N THR A 13 31.43 48.87 18.39
CA THR A 13 30.72 47.69 18.88
C THR A 13 31.27 46.47 18.15
N GLY A 14 32.16 45.74 18.82
CA GLY A 14 32.64 44.44 18.38
C GLY A 14 31.45 43.50 18.23
N SER A 15 30.99 43.33 17.00
CA SER A 15 30.04 42.31 16.63
C SER A 15 30.74 40.96 16.79
N ILE A 16 30.44 40.27 17.88
CA ILE A 16 30.74 38.85 18.01
C ILE A 16 29.93 38.17 16.91
N PHE A 17 30.58 37.85 15.81
CA PHE A 17 30.02 36.93 14.82
C PHE A 17 29.82 35.60 15.55
N ALA A 18 28.59 35.34 15.99
CA ALA A 18 28.14 34.00 16.27
C ALA A 18 28.42 33.19 15.00
N GLN A 19 29.42 32.30 15.06
CA GLN A 19 29.63 31.32 14.02
C GLN A 19 28.30 30.62 13.80
N SER A 20 27.69 30.83 12.64
CA SER A 20 26.55 30.05 12.20
C SER A 20 27.02 28.59 12.21
N VAL A 21 26.61 27.84 13.23
CA VAL A 21 26.81 26.40 13.29
C VAL A 21 26.22 25.88 11.98
N LYS A 22 27.09 25.37 11.09
CA LYS A 22 26.66 24.69 9.87
C LYS A 22 25.56 23.73 10.30
N SER A 23 24.34 23.89 9.79
CA SER A 23 23.26 22.98 10.12
C SER A 23 23.65 21.62 9.56
N GLY A 24 24.21 20.78 10.43
CA GLY A 24 24.41 19.37 10.14
C GLY A 24 23.07 18.80 9.68
N SER A 25 23.13 17.82 8.79
CA SER A 25 21.96 17.03 8.39
C SER A 25 21.08 16.73 9.60
N ILE A 26 19.80 17.05 9.45
CA ILE A 26 18.84 17.10 10.55
C ILE A 26 18.41 15.67 10.90
N LEU A 27 18.33 15.36 12.20
CA LEU A 27 17.65 14.19 12.77
C LEU A 27 16.31 13.94 12.07
N GLN A 28 16.18 12.83 11.35
CA GLN A 28 14.95 12.44 10.65
C GLN A 28 14.16 11.44 11.50
N LEU A 29 12.87 11.73 11.72
CA LEU A 29 11.98 10.94 12.56
C LEU A 29 10.73 10.54 11.79
N LEU A 30 10.29 9.29 11.97
CA LEU A 30 8.98 8.81 11.52
C LEU A 30 8.28 8.12 12.69
N GLY A 31 7.13 8.64 13.12
CA GLY A 31 6.35 8.08 14.22
C GLY A 31 5.17 7.25 13.75
N THR A 32 5.12 5.98 14.15
CA THR A 32 3.96 5.09 13.96
C THR A 32 3.24 4.85 15.29
N ARG A 33 2.16 4.06 15.27
CA ARG A 33 1.44 3.67 16.50
C ARG A 33 2.24 2.77 17.44
N SER A 34 3.35 2.18 16.99
CA SER A 34 4.09 1.16 17.73
C SER A 34 5.59 1.41 17.81
N TRP A 35 6.14 2.26 16.96
CA TRP A 35 7.55 2.62 17.01
C TRP A 35 7.81 4.01 16.43
N ILE A 36 8.96 4.60 16.77
CA ILE A 36 9.52 5.77 16.11
C ILE A 36 10.83 5.35 15.45
N ARG A 37 10.95 5.53 14.13
CA ARG A 37 12.19 5.36 13.39
C ARG A 37 13.02 6.62 13.52
N VAL A 38 14.28 6.44 13.88
CA VAL A 38 15.27 7.48 14.11
C VAL A 38 16.40 7.28 13.11
N ASN A 39 16.47 8.16 12.12
CA ASN A 39 17.54 8.19 11.14
C ASN A 39 18.50 9.32 11.51
N LEU A 40 19.72 8.92 11.89
CA LEU A 40 20.82 9.86 12.12
C LEU A 40 21.60 10.10 10.83
N PRO A 41 22.24 11.28 10.71
CA PRO A 41 23.28 11.49 9.72
C PRO A 41 24.31 10.36 9.75
N VAL A 42 24.60 9.79 8.58
CA VAL A 42 25.64 8.76 8.47
C VAL A 42 26.96 9.35 8.95
N GLN A 43 27.50 8.77 10.02
CA GLN A 43 28.84 9.06 10.52
C GLN A 43 29.52 7.72 10.73
N LYS A 44 30.64 7.49 10.04
CA LYS A 44 31.42 6.27 10.23
C LYS A 44 32.05 6.28 11.63
N ASP A 45 31.87 5.17 12.32
CA ASP A 45 32.62 4.78 13.53
C ASP A 45 32.44 5.69 14.77
N THR A 46 31.32 6.40 14.87
CA THR A 46 30.97 7.16 16.08
C THR A 46 29.70 6.60 16.74
N SER A 47 29.82 6.25 18.03
CA SER A 47 28.67 5.93 18.88
C SER A 47 27.91 7.23 19.21
N SER A 48 26.60 7.22 19.04
CA SER A 48 25.73 8.34 19.44
C SER A 48 24.83 7.94 20.60
N LYS A 49 24.54 8.90 21.47
CA LYS A 49 23.61 8.71 22.59
C LYS A 49 22.24 9.25 22.21
N LEU A 50 21.22 8.40 22.29
CA LEU A 50 19.84 8.77 22.06
C LEU A 50 19.09 8.92 23.38
N TYR A 51 18.27 9.96 23.42
CA TYR A 51 17.38 10.27 24.53
C TYR A 51 15.99 10.54 23.99
N TRP A 52 14.96 10.09 24.69
CA TRP A 52 13.58 10.41 24.35
C TRP A 52 12.71 10.58 25.59
N SER A 53 11.71 11.46 25.49
CA SER A 53 10.74 11.70 26.55
C SER A 53 9.42 12.20 25.95
N THR A 54 8.31 11.94 26.63
CA THR A 54 7.02 12.58 26.34
C THR A 54 6.91 13.99 26.93
N GLU A 55 7.85 14.35 27.80
CA GLU A 55 8.00 15.70 28.34
C GLU A 55 9.11 16.43 27.59
N ASN A 56 9.02 17.76 27.49
CA ASN A 56 10.05 18.59 26.86
C ASN A 56 11.31 18.74 27.76
N LYS A 57 11.81 17.63 28.27
CA LYS A 57 12.92 17.54 29.21
C LYS A 57 13.79 16.36 28.82
N LYS A 58 15.06 16.62 28.48
CA LYS A 58 16.03 15.57 28.15
C LYS A 58 16.30 14.74 29.40
N PRO A 59 16.14 13.41 29.35
CA PRO A 59 16.61 12.52 30.41
C PRO A 59 18.09 12.75 30.75
N VAL A 60 18.47 12.52 32.02
CA VAL A 60 19.86 12.68 32.48
C VAL A 60 20.76 11.62 31.86
N SER A 61 20.29 10.37 31.83
CA SER A 61 20.98 9.25 31.19
C SER A 61 20.40 8.96 29.82
N PRO A 62 21.22 8.50 28.85
CA PRO A 62 20.71 8.11 27.55
C PRO A 62 19.79 6.90 27.67
N ASN A 63 18.74 6.89 26.87
CA ASN A 63 17.86 5.74 26.75
C ASN A 63 18.50 4.65 25.87
N ALA A 64 19.38 5.02 24.93
CA ALA A 64 20.16 4.08 24.12
C ALA A 64 21.51 4.68 23.68
N THR A 65 22.49 3.81 23.40
CA THR A 65 23.72 4.16 22.68
C THR A 65 23.75 3.35 21.40
N ILE A 66 23.93 4.02 20.26
CA ILE A 66 23.76 3.42 18.93
C ILE A 66 24.92 3.71 18.00
N ASN A 67 25.13 2.86 17.01
CA ASN A 67 26.05 3.10 15.92
C ASN A 67 25.31 3.77 14.76
N ASN A 68 25.90 4.80 14.16
CA ASN A 68 25.24 5.68 13.19
C ASN A 68 25.11 5.09 11.76
N ASN A 69 25.24 3.78 11.61
CA ASN A 69 25.25 3.11 10.30
C ASN A 69 23.86 2.67 9.83
N GLU A 70 22.87 2.65 10.72
CA GLU A 70 21.52 2.18 10.42
C GLU A 70 20.45 2.97 11.20
N ALA A 71 19.20 2.84 10.76
CA ALA A 71 18.05 3.37 11.49
C ALA A 71 17.91 2.70 12.86
N PHE A 72 17.60 3.51 13.89
CA PHE A 72 17.24 3.00 15.21
C PHE A 72 15.72 3.09 15.42
N TYR A 73 15.15 2.15 16.16
CA TYR A 73 13.72 2.11 16.44
C TYR A 73 13.45 2.22 17.94
N ILE A 74 12.78 3.30 18.33
CA ILE A 74 12.19 3.40 19.68
C ILE A 74 10.88 2.63 19.64
N GLN A 75 10.81 1.52 20.36
CA GLN A 75 9.64 0.62 20.39
C GLN A 75 8.70 0.95 21.54
N ASP A 76 7.52 0.31 21.55
CA ASP A 76 6.51 0.41 22.62
C ASP A 76 6.06 1.84 22.92
N VAL A 77 6.06 2.69 21.88
CA VAL A 77 5.55 4.06 21.97
C VAL A 77 4.03 4.06 22.03
N LYS A 78 3.46 5.09 22.66
CA LYS A 78 2.02 5.31 22.66
C LYS A 78 1.59 5.98 21.36
N PRO A 79 0.47 5.59 20.73
CA PRO A 79 -0.06 6.30 19.57
C PRO A 79 -0.50 7.73 19.96
N GLU A 80 -0.58 8.61 18.96
CA GLU A 80 -1.10 9.98 19.08
C GLU A 80 -0.36 10.87 20.11
N THR A 81 0.86 10.47 20.48
CA THR A 81 1.66 11.05 21.56
C THR A 81 2.83 11.83 20.99
N LEU A 82 3.10 13.02 21.56
CA LEU A 82 4.27 13.82 21.21
C LEU A 82 5.50 13.29 21.96
N TYR A 83 6.57 13.02 21.21
CA TYR A 83 7.87 12.67 21.74
C TYR A 83 8.89 13.75 21.39
N TYR A 84 9.74 14.05 22.36
CA TYR A 84 10.94 14.86 22.19
C TYR A 84 12.12 13.91 22.12
N ILE A 85 12.89 14.00 21.03
CA ILE A 85 14.04 13.14 20.77
C ILE A 85 15.30 14.00 20.73
N TRP A 86 16.33 13.54 21.42
CA TRP A 86 17.65 14.15 21.37
C TRP A 86 18.69 13.11 20.94
N ALA A 87 19.65 13.56 20.14
CA ALA A 87 20.80 12.77 19.73
C ALA A 87 22.09 13.54 20.05
N GLU A 88 22.92 13.00 20.92
CA GLU A 88 24.30 13.48 21.10
C GLU A 88 25.20 12.73 20.12
N THR A 89 25.74 13.48 19.15
CA THR A 89 26.64 12.98 18.12
C THR A 89 27.98 13.70 18.21
N SER A 90 28.98 13.29 17.43
CA SER A 90 30.26 14.02 17.32
C SER A 90 30.09 15.45 16.78
N GLN A 91 28.98 15.74 16.10
CA GLN A 91 28.63 17.07 15.58
C GLN A 91 27.87 17.94 16.60
N GLY A 92 27.63 17.42 17.80
CA GLY A 92 26.88 18.09 18.86
C GLY A 92 25.49 17.48 19.10
N LEU A 93 24.71 18.19 19.91
CA LEU A 93 23.36 17.80 20.32
C LEU A 93 22.33 18.23 19.27
N GLN A 94 21.62 17.27 18.70
CA GLN A 94 20.44 17.51 17.87
C GLN A 94 19.18 17.25 18.69
N LYS A 95 18.12 18.04 18.43
CA LYS A 95 16.81 17.89 19.05
C LYS A 95 15.74 17.98 17.98
N GLN A 96 14.80 17.04 17.99
CA GLN A 96 13.61 17.09 17.14
C GLN A 96 12.39 16.53 17.88
N THR A 97 11.20 16.90 17.45
CA THR A 97 9.96 16.32 17.95
C THR A 97 9.28 15.46 16.89
N VAL A 98 8.52 14.47 17.34
CA VAL A 98 7.70 13.65 16.48
C VAL A 98 6.41 13.30 17.21
N ARG A 99 5.28 13.42 16.52
CA ARG A 99 4.01 12.92 17.02
C ARG A 99 3.77 11.54 16.40
N THR A 100 3.60 10.53 17.23
CA THR A 100 3.16 9.20 16.77
C THR A 100 1.74 9.31 16.23
N SER A 101 1.40 8.48 15.25
CA SER A 101 0.09 8.52 14.58
C SER A 101 -0.46 7.11 14.44
N LYS A 102 -1.79 6.98 14.41
CA LYS A 102 -2.48 5.76 13.94
C LYS A 102 -2.60 5.71 12.43
N LYS A 103 -2.63 6.87 11.77
CA LYS A 103 -2.72 6.98 10.33
C LYS A 103 -1.34 6.83 9.71
N TRP A 104 -1.25 6.05 8.65
CA TRP A 104 -0.06 6.05 7.80
C TRP A 104 -0.03 7.36 6.99
N THR A 105 1.16 7.76 6.60
CA THR A 105 1.40 8.87 5.66
C THR A 105 2.48 8.44 4.71
N LEU A 106 2.42 8.95 3.47
CA LEU A 106 3.40 8.64 2.45
C LEU A 106 4.79 9.11 2.87
N ASP A 107 5.68 8.15 3.04
CA ASP A 107 7.07 8.41 3.40
C ASP A 107 7.85 8.75 2.13
N THR A 108 8.38 9.97 2.07
CA THR A 108 9.19 10.43 0.93
C THR A 108 10.45 9.60 0.71
N SER A 109 10.95 8.88 1.72
CA SER A 109 12.05 7.93 1.56
C SER A 109 11.59 6.67 0.84
N GLU A 110 10.46 6.07 1.22
CA GLU A 110 9.86 4.93 0.51
C GLU A 110 9.49 5.30 -0.93
N LEU A 111 8.98 6.51 -1.18
CA LEU A 111 8.68 6.97 -2.54
C LEU A 111 9.90 6.97 -3.47
N LYS A 112 11.11 7.15 -2.93
CA LYS A 112 12.33 7.14 -3.74
C LYS A 112 12.69 5.74 -4.23
N GLU A 113 12.16 4.68 -3.61
CA GLU A 113 12.38 3.29 -4.04
C GLU A 113 11.87 3.05 -5.46
N LEU A 114 10.89 3.82 -5.93
CA LEU A 114 10.41 3.74 -7.32
C LEU A 114 11.50 4.03 -8.36
N ASN A 115 12.56 4.76 -7.99
CA ASN A 115 13.65 5.08 -8.92
C ASN A 115 14.59 3.88 -9.13
N THR A 116 14.70 3.00 -8.13
CA THR A 116 15.66 1.87 -8.11
C THR A 116 14.97 0.51 -8.25
N ASN A 117 13.71 0.42 -7.86
CA ASN A 117 12.85 -0.77 -7.95
C ASN A 117 11.48 -0.32 -8.50
N PRO A 118 11.36 0.07 -9.78
CA PRO A 118 10.11 0.58 -10.34
C PRO A 118 9.01 -0.49 -10.35
N SER A 119 7.76 -0.06 -10.34
CA SER A 119 6.63 -0.96 -10.56
C SER A 119 6.59 -1.43 -12.02
N SER A 120 5.81 -2.48 -12.30
CA SER A 120 5.72 -2.98 -13.67
C SER A 120 5.04 -1.98 -14.61
N GLU A 121 5.22 -2.20 -15.91
CA GLU A 121 4.62 -1.39 -16.98
C GLU A 121 3.08 -1.51 -17.05
N ALA A 122 2.46 -2.39 -16.25
CA ALA A 122 1.00 -2.53 -16.18
C ALA A 122 0.30 -1.39 -15.42
N VAL A 123 1.04 -0.56 -14.66
CA VAL A 123 0.45 0.61 -13.99
C VAL A 123 -0.16 1.54 -15.05
N PRO A 124 -1.49 1.77 -15.06
CA PRO A 124 -2.10 2.61 -16.07
C PRO A 124 -1.58 4.04 -16.06
N GLN A 125 -1.51 4.64 -17.26
CA GLN A 125 -1.01 6.01 -17.42
C GLN A 125 -1.82 7.01 -16.57
N GLY A 126 -1.11 7.92 -15.92
CA GLY A 126 -1.70 9.00 -15.12
C GLY A 126 -2.11 8.61 -13.70
N MET A 127 -2.03 7.33 -13.32
CA MET A 127 -2.18 6.95 -11.93
C MET A 127 -0.99 7.42 -11.08
N LYS A 128 -1.25 7.63 -9.79
CA LYS A 128 -0.25 7.98 -8.78
C LYS A 128 -0.39 7.03 -7.60
N ILE A 129 0.73 6.77 -6.92
CA ILE A 129 0.68 6.03 -5.67
C ILE A 129 -0.18 6.79 -4.67
N PHE A 130 -1.14 6.08 -4.09
CA PHE A 130 -1.91 6.56 -2.95
C PHE A 130 -1.67 5.74 -1.69
N TRP A 131 -1.03 4.56 -1.80
CA TRP A 131 -0.62 3.71 -0.67
C TRP A 131 0.49 2.76 -1.11
N GLN A 132 1.47 2.49 -0.26
CA GLN A 132 2.53 1.50 -0.51
C GLN A 132 3.13 0.97 0.78
N ASP A 133 3.77 -0.18 0.72
CA ASP A 133 4.76 -0.64 1.69
C ASP A 133 5.92 -1.31 0.94
N GLU A 134 7.13 -0.82 1.19
CA GLU A 134 8.37 -1.33 0.59
C GLU A 134 9.09 -2.30 1.55
N PHE A 135 8.55 -2.53 2.76
CA PHE A 135 9.12 -3.44 3.77
C PHE A 135 10.61 -3.20 4.10
N ASN A 136 11.09 -1.96 3.87
CA ASN A 136 12.46 -1.53 4.13
C ASN A 136 12.71 -1.17 5.61
N ASP A 137 11.66 -1.18 6.43
CA ASP A 137 11.78 -1.04 7.89
C ASP A 137 12.16 -2.37 8.57
N LYS A 138 12.89 -2.29 9.69
CA LYS A 138 13.18 -3.47 10.53
C LYS A 138 12.01 -3.91 11.42
N LEU A 139 10.95 -3.12 11.49
CA LEU A 139 9.75 -3.38 12.27
C LEU A 139 8.50 -3.16 11.42
N LEU A 140 7.50 -4.02 11.60
CA LEU A 140 6.25 -3.94 10.82
C LEU A 140 5.55 -2.61 11.11
N ASN A 141 5.16 -1.88 10.05
CA ASN A 141 4.42 -0.64 10.20
C ASN A 141 2.96 -0.93 10.56
N LYS A 142 2.63 -0.90 11.85
CA LYS A 142 1.27 -1.19 12.34
C LYS A 142 0.22 -0.13 11.99
N ASN A 143 0.61 0.98 11.35
CA ASN A 143 -0.34 1.91 10.74
C ASN A 143 -0.86 1.42 9.39
N LYS A 144 -0.16 0.46 8.76
CA LYS A 144 -0.52 -0.16 7.48
C LYS A 144 -1.07 -1.58 7.70
N TRP A 145 -0.56 -2.30 8.70
CA TRP A 145 -0.85 -3.73 8.91
C TRP A 145 -1.30 -4.08 10.33
N THR A 146 -2.19 -5.06 10.42
CA THR A 146 -2.43 -5.85 11.65
C THR A 146 -1.99 -7.29 11.43
N THR A 147 -1.69 -7.98 12.54
CA THR A 147 -1.24 -9.38 12.58
C THR A 147 -2.31 -10.33 13.10
N ASN A 148 -3.51 -9.83 13.39
CA ASN A 148 -4.62 -10.63 13.90
C ASN A 148 -5.44 -11.22 12.74
N TYR A 149 -4.92 -12.29 12.11
CA TYR A 149 -5.50 -12.88 10.90
C TYR A 149 -6.97 -13.28 11.09
N PHE A 150 -7.88 -12.65 10.35
CA PHE A 150 -9.28 -13.02 10.31
C PHE A 150 -9.91 -12.58 8.99
N SER A 151 -10.80 -13.41 8.45
CA SER A 151 -11.51 -13.18 7.18
C SER A 151 -13.01 -13.40 7.31
N SER A 152 -13.76 -12.98 6.31
CA SER A 152 -15.19 -13.22 6.19
C SER A 152 -15.53 -14.71 6.21
N LEU A 153 -14.70 -15.57 5.60
CA LEU A 153 -14.87 -17.02 5.66
C LEU A 153 -14.67 -17.61 7.06
N ASN A 154 -13.94 -16.93 7.95
CA ASN A 154 -13.79 -17.35 9.35
C ASN A 154 -14.95 -16.91 10.24
N TYR A 155 -15.79 -15.98 9.79
CA TYR A 155 -16.80 -15.37 10.64
C TYR A 155 -17.82 -16.36 11.19
N THR A 156 -18.16 -17.39 10.41
CA THR A 156 -19.13 -18.42 10.80
C THR A 156 -18.60 -19.38 11.88
N SER A 157 -17.30 -19.32 12.19
CA SER A 157 -16.68 -20.06 13.29
C SER A 157 -16.78 -19.26 14.59
N GLU A 158 -17.71 -19.63 15.47
CA GLU A 158 -17.88 -19.01 16.79
C GLU A 158 -16.60 -19.09 17.65
N GLU A 159 -15.85 -20.20 17.56
CA GLU A 159 -14.58 -20.39 18.25
C GLU A 159 -13.53 -19.38 17.77
N SER A 160 -13.32 -19.29 16.45
CA SER A 160 -12.36 -18.36 15.86
C SER A 160 -12.76 -16.90 16.11
N LYS A 161 -14.06 -16.58 16.03
CA LYS A 161 -14.59 -15.24 16.32
C LYS A 161 -14.34 -14.84 17.78
N LYS A 162 -14.57 -15.75 18.73
CA LYS A 162 -14.30 -15.50 20.15
C LYS A 162 -12.81 -15.22 20.39
N GLU A 163 -11.91 -16.02 19.80
CA GLU A 163 -10.47 -15.80 19.90
C GLU A 163 -10.04 -14.47 19.25
N MET A 164 -10.61 -14.12 18.09
CA MET A 164 -10.36 -12.85 17.40
C MET A 164 -10.67 -11.67 18.30
N LEU A 165 -11.87 -11.65 18.91
CA LEU A 165 -12.31 -10.60 19.83
C LEU A 165 -11.44 -10.53 21.09
N ALA A 166 -10.98 -11.69 21.59
CA ALA A 166 -10.04 -11.76 22.70
C ALA A 166 -8.61 -11.35 22.31
N GLY A 167 -8.28 -11.28 21.02
CA GLY A 167 -6.91 -11.07 20.52
C GLY A 167 -6.00 -12.26 20.80
N GLN A 168 -6.54 -13.47 20.75
CA GLN A 168 -5.87 -14.73 21.11
C GLN A 168 -5.50 -15.60 19.91
N LEU A 169 -5.85 -15.18 18.69
CA LEU A 169 -5.47 -15.88 17.47
C LEU A 169 -3.94 -16.01 17.33
N PRO A 170 -3.44 -17.07 16.69
CA PRO A 170 -2.01 -17.27 16.52
C PRO A 170 -1.36 -16.07 15.83
N GLN A 171 -0.23 -15.62 16.36
CA GLN A 171 0.53 -14.54 15.73
C GLN A 171 1.37 -15.10 14.57
N PRO A 172 1.44 -14.36 13.44
CA PRO A 172 2.18 -14.77 12.27
C PRO A 172 3.68 -14.81 12.59
N ALA A 173 4.38 -15.72 11.93
CA ALA A 173 5.83 -15.71 11.89
C ALA A 173 6.29 -14.91 10.68
N TYR A 174 7.15 -13.93 10.92
CA TYR A 174 7.74 -13.12 9.87
C TYR A 174 9.13 -12.60 10.24
N ILE A 175 9.90 -12.25 9.23
CA ILE A 175 11.21 -11.58 9.37
C ILE A 175 11.21 -10.34 8.47
N LEU A 176 11.66 -9.21 9.00
CA LEU A 176 11.96 -7.99 8.26
C LEU A 176 13.47 -7.76 8.28
N ASN A 177 14.11 -7.71 7.12
CA ASN A 177 15.56 -7.50 7.01
C ASN A 177 15.93 -6.11 6.47
N GLY A 178 14.94 -5.23 6.30
CA GLY A 178 15.12 -3.90 5.72
C GLY A 178 15.17 -3.88 4.18
N LYS A 179 14.76 -4.97 3.52
CA LYS A 179 14.61 -5.07 2.05
C LYS A 179 13.31 -5.75 1.62
N PHE A 180 12.82 -6.69 2.42
CA PHE A 180 11.56 -7.39 2.19
C PHE A 180 11.05 -7.94 3.52
N ILE A 181 9.76 -8.29 3.54
CA ILE A 181 9.19 -9.14 4.59
C ILE A 181 9.16 -10.59 4.12
N ASN A 182 9.62 -11.52 4.95
CA ASN A 182 9.40 -12.94 4.78
C ASN A 182 8.26 -13.37 5.70
N LEU A 183 7.12 -13.75 5.13
CA LEU A 183 6.01 -14.40 5.84
C LEU A 183 6.20 -15.91 5.69
N TYR A 184 6.19 -16.66 6.78
CA TYR A 184 6.47 -18.09 6.70
C TYR A 184 5.73 -18.93 7.73
N VAL A 185 5.54 -20.19 7.40
CA VAL A 185 5.16 -21.22 8.38
C VAL A 185 6.22 -22.31 8.38
N SER A 186 6.36 -22.97 9.53
CA SER A 186 7.28 -24.06 9.80
C SER A 186 6.68 -25.02 10.82
N ASP A 187 7.37 -26.11 11.11
CA ASP A 187 6.97 -27.06 12.16
C ASP A 187 6.89 -26.41 13.55
N THR A 188 7.63 -25.32 13.79
CA THR A 188 7.67 -24.63 15.09
C THR A 188 6.90 -23.32 15.10
N LEU A 189 6.71 -22.67 13.96
CA LEU A 189 6.15 -21.32 13.87
C LEU A 189 5.08 -21.21 12.77
N PRO A 190 3.98 -20.47 12.97
CA PRO A 190 3.40 -20.04 14.24
C PRO A 190 3.34 -21.11 15.32
N LYS A 191 3.28 -20.68 16.59
CA LYS A 191 3.38 -21.59 17.76
C LYS A 191 2.31 -22.69 17.79
N ARG A 192 1.17 -22.45 17.16
CA ARG A 192 0.07 -23.41 17.03
C ARG A 192 -0.66 -23.22 15.70
N SER A 193 -1.41 -24.23 15.30
CA SER A 193 -2.37 -24.16 14.18
C SER A 193 -3.42 -23.08 14.40
N TYR A 194 -3.99 -22.57 13.30
CA TYR A 194 -5.08 -21.60 13.35
C TYR A 194 -6.31 -22.18 14.05
N ASN A 195 -6.79 -23.32 13.57
CA ASN A 195 -7.78 -24.15 14.26
C ASN A 195 -7.03 -25.22 15.08
N PRO A 196 -7.22 -25.32 16.41
CA PRO A 196 -6.57 -26.34 17.24
C PRO A 196 -6.87 -27.78 16.83
N LYS A 197 -8.02 -28.03 16.20
CA LYS A 197 -8.41 -29.35 15.67
C LYS A 197 -7.78 -29.66 14.31
N GLY A 198 -7.21 -28.65 13.65
CA GLY A 198 -6.53 -28.78 12.36
C GLY A 198 -4.99 -28.73 12.49
N GLY A 199 -4.31 -29.11 11.40
CA GLY A 199 -2.85 -29.02 11.31
C GLY A 199 -2.33 -27.71 10.71
N GLN A 200 -3.17 -26.94 10.02
CA GLN A 200 -2.72 -25.80 9.23
C GLN A 200 -2.34 -24.60 10.11
N LYS A 201 -1.12 -24.11 9.90
CA LYS A 201 -0.64 -22.85 10.46
C LYS A 201 -0.75 -21.75 9.41
N ILE A 202 -0.87 -20.51 9.90
CA ILE A 202 -1.09 -19.34 9.06
C ILE A 202 -0.21 -18.19 9.54
N SER A 203 0.62 -17.67 8.65
CA SER A 203 1.32 -16.41 8.84
C SER A 203 0.77 -15.40 7.86
N SER A 204 -0.11 -14.52 8.33
CA SER A 204 -0.75 -13.49 7.51
C SER A 204 -0.70 -12.12 8.18
N ILE A 205 -0.58 -11.09 7.36
CA ILE A 205 -0.83 -9.69 7.73
C ILE A 205 -1.98 -9.15 6.88
N GLN A 206 -2.71 -8.17 7.41
CA GLN A 206 -3.87 -7.60 6.72
C GLN A 206 -4.06 -6.12 7.02
N THR A 207 -4.76 -5.40 6.14
CA THR A 207 -4.99 -3.95 6.26
C THR A 207 -6.27 -3.58 7.03
N TYR A 208 -6.87 -4.54 7.73
CA TYR A 208 -8.10 -4.32 8.49
C TYR A 208 -8.09 -5.10 9.80
N ASP A 209 -8.32 -4.39 10.91
CA ASP A 209 -8.39 -5.00 12.23
C ASP A 209 -9.84 -5.26 12.63
N TRP A 210 -10.22 -6.54 12.60
CA TRP A 210 -11.57 -6.99 12.96
C TRP A 210 -11.92 -6.77 14.43
N LYS A 211 -10.93 -6.76 15.31
CA LYS A 211 -11.15 -6.60 16.75
C LYS A 211 -11.48 -5.15 17.08
N SER A 212 -10.73 -4.21 16.53
CA SER A 212 -10.96 -2.78 16.74
C SER A 212 -11.90 -2.15 15.70
N ASN A 213 -12.35 -2.90 14.71
CA ASN A 213 -13.11 -2.41 13.55
C ASN A 213 -12.40 -1.23 12.87
N GLU A 214 -11.10 -1.40 12.56
CA GLU A 214 -10.27 -0.34 12.01
C GLU A 214 -9.78 -0.67 10.60
N ASN A 215 -10.08 0.22 9.65
CA ASN A 215 -9.54 0.16 8.29
C ASN A 215 -8.21 0.95 8.18
N LEU A 216 -7.13 0.27 7.78
CA LEU A 216 -5.79 0.83 7.59
C LEU A 216 -5.49 1.20 6.12
N LEU A 217 -6.37 0.83 5.19
CA LEU A 217 -6.26 1.11 3.76
C LEU A 217 -7.63 1.47 3.16
N ASN A 218 -7.80 2.73 2.78
CA ASN A 218 -8.99 3.11 2.01
C ASN A 218 -8.75 2.88 0.51
N ASN A 219 -9.24 1.74 0.02
CA ASN A 219 -9.31 1.39 -1.40
C ASN A 219 -10.75 1.28 -1.92
N SER A 220 -11.73 1.96 -1.29
CA SER A 220 -13.14 1.96 -1.71
C SER A 220 -13.39 2.33 -3.18
N ARG A 221 -12.38 2.89 -3.84
CA ARG A 221 -12.43 3.32 -5.23
C ARG A 221 -11.66 2.37 -6.17
N GLY A 222 -11.30 1.18 -5.71
CA GLY A 222 -10.39 0.32 -6.46
C GLY A 222 -9.08 1.02 -6.81
N GLY A 223 -8.60 0.76 -8.02
CA GLY A 223 -7.31 1.20 -8.51
C GLY A 223 -6.47 0.03 -9.00
N TYR A 224 -5.20 0.31 -9.27
CA TYR A 224 -4.21 -0.71 -9.59
C TYR A 224 -3.41 -1.07 -8.33
N PHE A 225 -3.37 -2.35 -7.99
CA PHE A 225 -2.55 -2.89 -6.91
C PHE A 225 -1.53 -3.84 -7.49
N GLU A 226 -0.32 -3.80 -6.96
CA GLU A 226 0.76 -4.67 -7.40
C GLU A 226 1.61 -5.11 -6.22
N VAL A 227 1.96 -6.39 -6.20
CA VAL A 227 2.90 -6.97 -5.25
C VAL A 227 4.02 -7.67 -6.01
N LYS A 228 5.25 -7.57 -5.50
CA LYS A 228 6.39 -8.34 -6.01
C LYS A 228 6.84 -9.33 -4.96
N VAL A 229 6.76 -10.62 -5.30
CA VAL A 229 6.92 -11.72 -4.35
C VAL A 229 7.86 -12.80 -4.87
N ARG A 230 8.46 -13.55 -3.93
CA ARG A 230 9.15 -14.80 -4.20
C ARG A 230 8.65 -15.86 -3.22
N ARG A 231 8.23 -17.01 -3.75
CA ARG A 231 7.45 -18.00 -3.00
C ARG A 231 8.06 -19.38 -3.13
N ASN A 232 8.10 -20.14 -2.03
CA ASN A 232 8.64 -21.50 -2.04
C ASN A 232 8.11 -22.35 -0.90
N SER A 233 8.43 -23.65 -0.96
CA SER A 233 8.25 -24.58 0.14
C SER A 233 9.41 -25.58 0.24
N SER A 234 9.55 -26.20 1.41
CA SER A 234 10.47 -27.31 1.63
C SER A 234 9.90 -28.29 2.67
N GLY A 235 10.36 -29.54 2.66
CA GLY A 235 9.91 -30.56 3.62
C GLY A 235 8.54 -31.18 3.31
N ASN A 236 8.02 -31.04 2.09
CA ASN A 236 6.71 -31.55 1.63
C ASN A 236 5.52 -31.14 2.52
N PRO A 237 5.27 -29.84 2.70
CA PRO A 237 4.21 -29.37 3.58
C PRO A 237 2.81 -29.72 3.06
N GLU A 238 1.94 -30.12 3.98
CA GLU A 238 0.51 -30.30 3.75
C GLU A 238 -0.19 -28.93 3.70
N GLY A 239 -1.23 -28.80 2.85
CA GLY A 239 -2.03 -27.56 2.76
C GLY A 239 -1.22 -26.33 2.36
N THR A 240 -0.18 -26.53 1.54
CA THR A 240 0.75 -25.48 1.08
C THR A 240 0.00 -24.39 0.31
N ASN A 241 0.02 -23.16 0.83
CA ASN A 241 -0.51 -21.99 0.15
C ASN A 241 0.35 -20.75 0.46
N THR A 242 0.42 -19.83 -0.49
CA THR A 242 0.90 -18.45 -0.34
C THR A 242 -0.09 -17.58 -1.09
N ALA A 243 -0.56 -16.49 -0.50
CA ALA A 243 -1.62 -15.70 -1.09
C ALA A 243 -1.41 -14.19 -0.98
N PHE A 244 -1.84 -13.48 -2.03
CA PHE A 244 -2.15 -12.05 -2.01
C PHE A 244 -3.59 -11.91 -2.46
N TRP A 245 -4.43 -11.40 -1.58
CA TRP A 245 -5.86 -11.40 -1.82
C TRP A 245 -6.57 -10.23 -1.16
N PHE A 246 -7.78 -10.00 -1.64
CA PHE A 246 -8.69 -8.97 -1.17
C PHE A 246 -9.93 -9.65 -0.59
N ASP A 247 -10.37 -9.26 0.59
CA ASP A 247 -11.64 -9.70 1.19
C ASP A 247 -12.58 -8.51 1.42
N SER A 248 -13.86 -8.81 1.43
CA SER A 248 -14.92 -7.98 1.97
C SER A 248 -14.59 -7.54 3.39
N PRO A 249 -15.02 -6.34 3.78
CA PRO A 249 -14.74 -5.80 5.08
C PRO A 249 -15.60 -6.45 6.16
N GLY A 250 -15.02 -6.58 7.35
CA GLY A 250 -15.71 -7.02 8.56
C GLY A 250 -15.95 -5.88 9.54
N PRO A 251 -16.30 -6.20 10.81
CA PRO A 251 -17.06 -7.38 11.22
C PRO A 251 -18.52 -7.36 10.72
N ASP A 252 -18.91 -6.30 10.00
CA ASP A 252 -20.20 -6.14 9.36
C ASP A 252 -20.26 -6.94 8.06
N LEU A 253 -21.02 -8.04 8.08
CA LEU A 253 -21.09 -8.98 6.96
C LEU A 253 -21.90 -8.50 5.75
N ARG A 254 -22.47 -7.29 5.76
CA ARG A 254 -23.36 -6.85 4.67
C ARG A 254 -22.71 -6.92 3.28
N TYR A 255 -21.39 -6.77 3.22
CA TYR A 255 -20.59 -6.82 1.99
C TYR A 255 -20.16 -8.24 1.61
N TYR A 256 -20.18 -9.17 2.55
CA TYR A 256 -20.00 -10.60 2.29
C TYR A 256 -21.30 -11.24 1.78
N LEU A 257 -22.43 -10.88 2.38
CA LEU A 257 -23.75 -11.45 2.15
C LEU A 257 -24.46 -10.88 0.90
N GLU A 258 -25.14 -11.74 0.14
CA GLU A 258 -25.93 -11.34 -1.04
C GLU A 258 -27.25 -10.65 -0.64
N GLN A 259 -27.75 -9.76 -1.50
CA GLN A 259 -29.08 -9.15 -1.34
C GLN A 259 -30.18 -10.20 -1.16
N GLY A 260 -31.05 -9.98 -0.18
CA GLY A 260 -32.11 -10.93 0.19
C GLY A 260 -31.66 -12.04 1.15
N THR A 261 -30.41 -12.02 1.63
CA THR A 261 -29.94 -12.88 2.72
C THR A 261 -29.96 -12.14 4.06
N TYR A 262 -30.12 -12.88 5.15
CA TYR A 262 -30.12 -12.34 6.51
C TYR A 262 -29.42 -13.31 7.46
N LEU A 263 -28.35 -12.86 8.12
CA LEU A 263 -27.56 -13.68 9.04
C LEU A 263 -27.17 -12.85 10.27
N ASN A 264 -27.43 -13.37 11.46
CA ASN A 264 -27.01 -12.78 12.74
C ASN A 264 -27.31 -11.27 12.87
N GLY A 265 -28.52 -10.84 12.46
CA GLY A 265 -28.90 -9.43 12.55
C GLY A 265 -28.46 -8.56 11.36
N THR A 266 -27.74 -9.11 10.39
CA THR A 266 -27.18 -8.38 9.25
C THR A 266 -27.88 -8.78 7.96
N GLU A 267 -28.42 -7.79 7.25
CA GLU A 267 -28.96 -7.96 5.90
C GLU A 267 -27.84 -7.81 4.86
N GLY A 268 -27.79 -8.74 3.90
CA GLY A 268 -26.85 -8.65 2.79
C GLY A 268 -27.20 -7.53 1.83
N ILE A 269 -26.19 -6.79 1.37
CA ILE A 269 -26.36 -5.70 0.39
C ILE A 269 -25.60 -5.93 -0.90
N ARG A 270 -24.74 -6.96 -0.95
CA ARG A 270 -23.95 -7.29 -2.14
C ARG A 270 -24.87 -7.82 -3.25
N PRO A 271 -24.89 -7.21 -4.44
CA PRO A 271 -25.63 -7.76 -5.57
C PRO A 271 -25.14 -9.18 -5.89
N LYS A 272 -26.06 -10.05 -6.31
CA LYS A 272 -25.70 -11.40 -6.76
C LYS A 272 -24.70 -11.32 -7.91
N GLY A 273 -23.61 -12.08 -7.82
CA GLY A 273 -22.53 -12.06 -8.81
C GLY A 273 -21.44 -11.01 -8.58
N GLN A 274 -21.57 -10.15 -7.55
CA GLN A 274 -20.48 -9.29 -7.10
C GLN A 274 -19.47 -10.02 -6.24
N LEU A 275 -18.20 -9.67 -6.37
CA LEU A 275 -17.12 -10.29 -5.62
C LEU A 275 -17.20 -9.86 -4.16
N PHE A 276 -17.06 -10.83 -3.24
CA PHE A 276 -16.69 -10.53 -1.86
C PHE A 276 -15.21 -10.80 -1.61
N GLU A 277 -14.55 -11.58 -2.48
CA GLU A 277 -13.15 -11.93 -2.31
C GLU A 277 -12.46 -12.10 -3.68
N ILE A 278 -11.21 -11.64 -3.76
CA ILE A 278 -10.37 -11.68 -4.96
C ILE A 278 -8.99 -12.20 -4.58
N ASP A 279 -8.67 -13.42 -4.99
CA ASP A 279 -7.34 -13.98 -4.87
C ASP A 279 -6.53 -13.58 -6.11
N VAL A 280 -5.63 -12.60 -5.95
CA VAL A 280 -4.72 -12.19 -7.04
C VAL A 280 -3.72 -13.31 -7.34
N PHE A 281 -3.28 -13.99 -6.29
CA PHE A 281 -2.76 -15.34 -6.42
C PHE A 281 -3.04 -16.13 -5.15
N GLU A 282 -3.26 -17.43 -5.31
CA GLU A 282 -3.14 -18.45 -4.28
C GLU A 282 -2.39 -19.68 -4.81
N TYR A 283 -1.93 -20.54 -3.91
CA TYR A 283 -1.02 -21.66 -4.11
C TYR A 283 0.31 -21.25 -4.75
N LEU A 284 1.30 -22.15 -4.74
CA LEU A 284 2.60 -21.86 -5.37
C LEU A 284 2.50 -21.70 -6.90
N ASN A 285 1.47 -22.25 -7.54
CA ASN A 285 1.23 -22.14 -8.98
C ASN A 285 0.42 -20.88 -9.39
N ALA A 286 0.09 -19.98 -8.45
CA ALA A 286 -0.60 -18.71 -8.71
C ALA A 286 -1.97 -18.84 -9.40
N GLN A 287 -2.93 -19.45 -8.73
CA GLN A 287 -4.33 -19.40 -9.18
C GLN A 287 -4.92 -18.03 -8.89
N PHE A 288 -5.56 -17.43 -9.88
CA PHE A 288 -6.36 -16.22 -9.76
C PHE A 288 -7.83 -16.62 -9.57
N VAL A 289 -8.44 -16.24 -8.44
CA VAL A 289 -9.79 -16.70 -8.07
C VAL A 289 -10.68 -15.54 -7.69
N LEU A 290 -11.92 -15.63 -8.18
CA LEU A 290 -12.98 -14.65 -7.99
C LEU A 290 -14.12 -15.30 -7.20
N HIS A 291 -14.31 -14.89 -5.94
CA HIS A 291 -15.33 -15.46 -5.05
C HIS A 291 -16.53 -14.54 -4.89
N GLY A 292 -17.74 -15.11 -4.96
CA GLY A 292 -18.95 -14.31 -4.83
C GLY A 292 -20.24 -15.06 -4.49
N HIS A 293 -20.31 -16.38 -4.56
CA HIS A 293 -21.55 -17.08 -4.25
C HIS A 293 -21.57 -17.60 -2.81
N VAL A 294 -22.53 -17.11 -2.03
CA VAL A 294 -22.82 -17.58 -0.67
C VAL A 294 -24.32 -17.92 -0.58
N ASP A 295 -24.67 -18.86 0.28
CA ASP A 295 -26.08 -19.15 0.56
C ASP A 295 -26.68 -18.19 1.61
N GLN A 296 -27.95 -18.38 1.94
CA GLN A 296 -28.66 -17.58 2.94
C GLN A 296 -28.08 -17.70 4.36
N LYS A 297 -27.26 -18.71 4.63
CA LYS A 297 -26.56 -18.92 5.91
C LYS A 297 -25.14 -18.34 5.87
N GLY A 298 -24.76 -17.66 4.79
CA GLY A 298 -23.40 -17.15 4.59
C GLY A 298 -22.39 -18.26 4.35
N VAL A 299 -22.81 -19.46 3.92
CA VAL A 299 -21.89 -20.54 3.56
C VAL A 299 -21.48 -20.36 2.10
N PHE A 300 -20.18 -20.25 1.88
CA PHE A 300 -19.59 -20.20 0.54
C PHE A 300 -20.01 -21.42 -0.29
N GLN A 301 -20.44 -21.17 -1.53
CA GLN A 301 -20.96 -22.22 -2.42
C GLN A 301 -19.98 -22.55 -3.55
N ARG A 302 -19.48 -21.54 -4.27
CA ARG A 302 -18.57 -21.71 -5.41
C ARG A 302 -17.95 -20.39 -5.87
N ASN A 303 -16.84 -20.51 -6.59
CA ASN A 303 -16.20 -19.39 -7.29
C ASN A 303 -17.10 -18.86 -8.40
N LEU A 304 -17.00 -17.56 -8.67
CA LEU A 304 -17.52 -16.94 -9.88
C LEU A 304 -16.59 -17.19 -11.08
N ALA A 305 -15.28 -17.22 -10.84
CA ALA A 305 -14.28 -17.61 -11.83
C ALA A 305 -12.99 -18.10 -11.19
N THR A 306 -12.26 -18.96 -11.91
CA THR A 306 -10.89 -19.38 -11.59
C THR A 306 -10.07 -19.37 -12.86
N HIS A 307 -8.85 -18.85 -12.77
CA HIS A 307 -7.89 -18.89 -13.87
C HIS A 307 -6.49 -19.22 -13.32
N ILE A 308 -5.79 -20.14 -13.99
CA ILE A 308 -4.40 -20.47 -13.67
C ILE A 308 -3.55 -20.00 -14.85
N ALA A 309 -2.57 -19.15 -14.59
CA ALA A 309 -1.68 -18.66 -15.63
C ALA A 309 -0.72 -19.78 -16.07
N GLU A 310 -0.63 -20.03 -17.37
CA GLU A 310 0.28 -21.02 -17.93
C GLU A 310 1.59 -20.36 -18.40
N GLY A 311 2.68 -21.14 -18.42
CA GLY A 311 3.96 -20.70 -18.99
C GLY A 311 4.76 -19.73 -18.11
N ILE A 312 4.41 -19.57 -16.83
CA ILE A 312 5.13 -18.71 -15.88
C ILE A 312 5.67 -19.59 -14.75
N ASP A 313 6.98 -19.51 -14.52
CA ASP A 313 7.62 -20.13 -13.36
C ASP A 313 7.51 -19.19 -12.15
N HIS A 314 6.85 -19.68 -11.10
CA HIS A 314 6.59 -18.93 -9.87
C HIS A 314 7.52 -19.31 -8.72
N ILE A 315 8.06 -20.53 -8.71
CA ILE A 315 8.70 -21.09 -7.52
C ILE A 315 10.13 -20.58 -7.43
N ASN A 316 10.49 -19.98 -6.30
CA ASN A 316 11.81 -19.37 -6.08
C ASN A 316 12.18 -18.26 -7.09
N LYS A 317 11.20 -17.66 -7.77
CA LYS A 317 11.39 -16.52 -8.67
C LYS A 317 10.74 -15.26 -8.09
N TRP A 318 11.35 -14.10 -8.32
CA TRP A 318 10.68 -12.83 -8.11
C TRP A 318 9.67 -12.62 -9.23
N VAL A 319 8.40 -12.58 -8.87
CA VAL A 319 7.29 -12.38 -9.80
C VAL A 319 6.41 -11.25 -9.28
N THR A 320 6.03 -10.37 -10.19
CA THR A 320 5.13 -9.27 -9.91
C THR A 320 3.70 -9.69 -10.28
N HIS A 321 2.77 -9.57 -9.34
CA HIS A 321 1.35 -9.83 -9.52
C HIS A 321 0.56 -8.53 -9.36
N GLY A 322 -0.23 -8.19 -10.37
CA GLY A 322 -0.97 -6.94 -10.43
C GLY A 322 -2.46 -7.18 -10.64
N ILE A 323 -3.30 -6.33 -10.06
CA ILE A 323 -4.73 -6.28 -10.32
C ILE A 323 -5.16 -4.84 -10.59
N LEU A 324 -5.84 -4.63 -11.72
CA LEU A 324 -6.60 -3.41 -11.96
C LEU A 324 -8.06 -3.70 -11.61
N TRP A 325 -8.56 -3.03 -10.58
CA TRP A 325 -9.96 -3.05 -10.19
C TRP A 325 -10.59 -1.69 -10.51
N THR A 326 -11.51 -1.68 -11.46
CA THR A 326 -12.35 -0.54 -11.82
C THR A 326 -13.82 -0.86 -11.54
N PRO A 327 -14.76 0.10 -11.60
CA PRO A 327 -16.18 -0.17 -11.39
C PRO A 327 -16.79 -1.23 -12.32
N THR A 328 -16.16 -1.52 -13.45
CA THR A 328 -16.71 -2.36 -14.52
C THR A 328 -15.79 -3.50 -14.93
N SER A 329 -14.57 -3.56 -14.39
CA SER A 329 -13.63 -4.60 -14.76
C SER A 329 -12.70 -4.99 -13.63
N ILE A 330 -12.30 -6.26 -13.68
CA ILE A 330 -11.17 -6.81 -12.95
C ILE A 330 -10.17 -7.34 -13.97
N LYS A 331 -8.93 -6.84 -13.96
CA LYS A 331 -7.85 -7.31 -14.84
C LYS A 331 -6.67 -7.78 -14.01
N HIS A 332 -6.16 -8.98 -14.31
CA HIS A 332 -5.03 -9.61 -13.64
C HIS A 332 -3.79 -9.53 -14.52
N TYR A 333 -2.67 -9.14 -13.93
CA TYR A 333 -1.39 -8.95 -14.58
C TYR A 333 -0.31 -9.77 -13.88
N ILE A 334 0.61 -10.34 -14.66
CA ILE A 334 1.82 -10.96 -14.14
C ILE A 334 3.03 -10.41 -14.89
N ASN A 335 4.02 -9.90 -14.16
CA ASN A 335 5.23 -9.25 -14.69
C ASN A 335 4.89 -8.15 -15.72
N GLY A 336 3.87 -7.34 -15.44
CA GLY A 336 3.41 -6.26 -16.32
C GLY A 336 2.57 -6.70 -17.52
N LYS A 337 2.40 -8.00 -17.76
CA LYS A 337 1.57 -8.51 -18.87
C LYS A 337 0.16 -8.81 -18.41
N LEU A 338 -0.84 -8.38 -19.19
CA LEU A 338 -2.23 -8.76 -18.96
C LEU A 338 -2.39 -10.27 -19.17
N ILE A 339 -2.87 -10.97 -18.15
CA ILE A 339 -3.07 -12.42 -18.15
C ILE A 339 -4.53 -12.76 -18.35
N LYS A 340 -5.42 -12.04 -17.64
CA LYS A 340 -6.85 -12.28 -17.69
C LYS A 340 -7.62 -11.00 -17.43
N ASP A 341 -8.72 -10.82 -18.16
CA ASP A 341 -9.66 -9.73 -17.95
C ASP A 341 -11.08 -10.26 -17.73
N TYR A 342 -11.81 -9.56 -16.88
CA TYR A 342 -13.22 -9.80 -16.57
C TYR A 342 -13.96 -8.50 -16.83
N THR A 343 -14.52 -8.37 -18.04
CA THR A 343 -15.07 -7.12 -18.60
C THR A 343 -16.52 -7.28 -19.10
N ASP A 344 -17.15 -8.44 -18.88
CA ASP A 344 -18.52 -8.69 -19.29
C ASP A 344 -19.50 -7.76 -18.53
N LYS A 345 -20.11 -6.82 -19.26
CA LYS A 345 -21.08 -5.86 -18.73
C LYS A 345 -22.33 -6.50 -18.12
N HIS A 346 -22.59 -7.78 -18.43
CA HIS A 346 -23.70 -8.54 -17.86
C HIS A 346 -23.33 -9.25 -16.54
N GLN A 347 -22.07 -9.20 -16.13
CA GLN A 347 -21.57 -9.70 -14.85
C GLN A 347 -21.14 -8.53 -13.97
N ILE A 348 -21.60 -8.50 -12.72
CA ILE A 348 -21.28 -7.41 -11.79
C ILE A 348 -20.07 -7.83 -10.95
N TYR A 349 -18.93 -8.15 -11.54
CA TYR A 349 -17.77 -8.63 -10.76
C TYR A 349 -17.30 -7.59 -9.73
N SER A 350 -17.05 -6.37 -10.18
CA SER A 350 -16.32 -5.37 -9.41
C SER A 350 -17.00 -5.02 -8.08
N PRO A 351 -16.27 -5.11 -6.95
CA PRO A 351 -16.72 -4.54 -5.69
C PRO A 351 -16.94 -3.03 -5.81
N ASN A 352 -17.88 -2.51 -5.05
CA ASN A 352 -18.21 -1.08 -4.94
C ASN A 352 -17.99 -0.53 -3.51
N HIS A 353 -17.20 -1.25 -2.72
CA HIS A 353 -16.89 -0.99 -1.33
C HIS A 353 -15.40 -1.24 -1.10
N PHE A 354 -14.84 -0.77 0.02
CA PHE A 354 -13.42 -1.03 0.30
C PHE A 354 -13.20 -2.52 0.55
N MET A 355 -12.02 -3.02 0.18
CA MET A 355 -11.63 -4.41 0.32
C MET A 355 -10.38 -4.50 1.19
N ASN A 356 -10.41 -5.36 2.19
CA ASN A 356 -9.28 -5.67 3.05
C ASN A 356 -8.19 -6.37 2.24
N VAL A 357 -6.93 -5.92 2.35
CA VAL A 357 -5.79 -6.55 1.66
C VAL A 357 -5.08 -7.51 2.61
N PHE A 358 -4.70 -8.68 2.10
CA PHE A 358 -4.01 -9.73 2.84
C PHE A 358 -2.76 -10.19 2.10
N LEU A 359 -1.74 -10.53 2.88
CA LEU A 359 -0.55 -11.25 2.44
C LEU A 359 -0.33 -12.42 3.41
N GLY A 360 -0.30 -13.66 2.90
CA GLY A 360 -0.28 -14.84 3.76
C GLY A 360 0.56 -16.02 3.25
N SER A 361 1.05 -16.83 4.18
CA SER A 361 1.64 -18.16 3.96
C SER A 361 0.96 -19.18 4.87
N TYR A 362 0.68 -20.37 4.32
CA TYR A 362 -0.13 -21.40 4.95
C TYR A 362 0.49 -22.78 4.71
N GLY A 363 0.39 -23.66 5.71
CA GLY A 363 0.87 -25.02 5.59
C GLY A 363 1.00 -25.73 6.94
N ALA A 364 1.34 -27.01 6.87
CA ALA A 364 1.62 -27.88 8.01
C ALA A 364 2.75 -28.86 7.66
N LYS A 365 3.52 -29.32 8.65
CA LYS A 365 4.55 -30.38 8.50
C LYS A 365 5.58 -30.08 7.40
N GLY A 366 6.31 -28.99 7.55
CA GLY A 366 7.24 -28.47 6.54
C GLY A 366 7.31 -26.96 6.60
N GLN A 367 7.95 -26.36 5.58
CA GLN A 367 8.10 -24.91 5.47
C GLN A 367 7.44 -24.36 4.23
N VAL A 368 6.72 -23.25 4.37
CA VAL A 368 6.18 -22.47 3.26
C VAL A 368 6.55 -21.02 3.50
N ASN A 369 7.14 -20.37 2.49
CA ASN A 369 7.67 -19.02 2.60
C ASN A 369 7.14 -18.13 1.46
N MET A 370 6.85 -16.89 1.81
CA MET A 370 6.60 -15.81 0.88
C MET A 370 7.44 -14.59 1.28
N ASP A 371 8.45 -14.31 0.47
CA ASP A 371 9.13 -13.02 0.50
C ASP A 371 8.28 -12.01 -0.27
N VAL A 372 8.10 -10.82 0.29
CA VAL A 372 7.39 -9.69 -0.34
C VAL A 372 8.33 -8.50 -0.36
N ASP A 373 8.78 -8.12 -1.55
CA ASP A 373 9.65 -6.97 -1.81
C ASP A 373 8.86 -5.68 -1.57
N TYR A 374 7.75 -5.52 -2.28
CA TYR A 374 6.84 -4.40 -2.08
C TYR A 374 5.39 -4.80 -2.33
N ILE A 375 4.48 -3.98 -1.81
CA ILE A 375 3.11 -3.84 -2.30
C ILE A 375 2.81 -2.37 -2.54
N ARG A 376 2.24 -2.04 -3.71
CA ARG A 376 1.97 -0.66 -4.13
C ARG A 376 0.57 -0.55 -4.70
N ALA A 377 -0.10 0.55 -4.35
CA ALA A 377 -1.45 0.85 -4.77
C ALA A 377 -1.52 2.22 -5.44
N TYR A 378 -2.15 2.24 -6.60
CA TYR A 378 -2.19 3.35 -7.53
C TYR A 378 -3.63 3.73 -7.82
N ASN A 379 -3.88 5.03 -7.93
CA ASN A 379 -5.16 5.56 -8.33
C ASN A 379 -4.97 6.80 -9.20
N TRP A 380 -5.93 7.06 -10.07
CA TRP A 380 -5.99 8.36 -10.71
C TRP A 380 -6.25 9.43 -9.64
N PRO A 381 -5.55 10.58 -9.71
CA PRO A 381 -5.73 11.67 -8.76
C PRO A 381 -7.05 12.40 -9.03
N LEU A 382 -8.16 11.75 -8.68
CA LEU A 382 -9.51 12.28 -8.82
C LEU A 382 -9.74 13.33 -7.73
N GLU A 383 -9.85 14.60 -8.14
CA GLU A 383 -10.22 15.70 -7.26
C GLU A 383 -11.76 15.85 -7.20
N LYS A 384 -12.29 16.35 -6.07
CA LYS A 384 -13.67 16.86 -5.93
C LYS A 384 -14.80 15.89 -6.32
N GLY A 385 -14.74 14.64 -5.89
CA GLY A 385 -15.86 13.71 -6.02
C GLY A 385 -16.09 13.20 -7.44
N ASN A 386 -15.12 13.36 -8.35
CA ASN A 386 -15.16 12.69 -9.64
C ASN A 386 -15.23 11.17 -9.43
N GLU A 387 -16.15 10.54 -10.16
CA GLU A 387 -16.26 9.09 -10.27
C GLU A 387 -14.97 8.50 -10.87
N LEU A 388 -14.74 7.22 -10.59
CA LEU A 388 -13.64 6.50 -11.22
C LEU A 388 -13.80 6.50 -12.73
N PRO A 389 -12.69 6.56 -13.48
CA PRO A 389 -12.77 6.51 -14.92
C PRO A 389 -13.41 5.21 -15.40
N ASN A 390 -14.16 5.34 -16.50
CA ASN A 390 -14.84 4.25 -17.17
C ASN A 390 -13.88 3.25 -17.82
N PRO A 391 -14.33 2.01 -18.10
CA PRO A 391 -13.48 1.01 -18.77
C PRO A 391 -12.96 1.55 -20.11
N GLY A 392 -11.67 1.31 -20.40
CA GLY A 392 -10.99 1.83 -21.60
C GLY A 392 -10.38 3.24 -21.44
N PHE A 393 -10.52 3.88 -20.27
CA PHE A 393 -9.78 5.11 -19.96
C PHE A 393 -8.28 4.87 -19.93
N GLU A 394 -7.86 3.71 -19.43
CA GLU A 394 -6.48 3.24 -19.37
C GLU A 394 -5.79 3.21 -20.75
N ASP A 395 -6.56 2.99 -21.81
CA ASP A 395 -6.06 2.88 -23.19
C ASP A 395 -6.16 4.19 -23.97
N SER A 396 -7.15 5.03 -23.65
CA SER A 396 -7.50 6.22 -24.45
C SER A 396 -7.12 7.56 -23.80
N GLY A 397 -6.88 7.58 -22.48
CA GLY A 397 -6.67 8.81 -21.72
C GLY A 397 -7.86 9.77 -21.70
N SER A 398 -9.05 9.31 -22.08
CA SER A 398 -10.27 10.13 -22.24
C SER A 398 -11.45 9.60 -21.43
N LEU A 399 -12.07 10.45 -20.61
CA LEU A 399 -13.21 10.11 -19.74
C LEU A 399 -14.52 10.04 -20.55
N ILE A 400 -14.83 8.93 -21.22
CA ILE A 400 -16.20 8.75 -21.74
C ILE A 400 -17.21 8.72 -20.58
N PRO A 401 -18.49 9.15 -20.74
CA PRO A 401 -19.51 8.97 -19.70
C PRO A 401 -19.79 7.50 -19.40
N TRP A 402 -20.19 7.21 -18.16
CA TRP A 402 -20.43 5.85 -17.67
C TRP A 402 -21.62 5.19 -18.37
N GLU A 403 -22.69 5.96 -18.59
CA GLU A 403 -23.81 5.65 -19.46
C GLU A 403 -24.34 6.92 -20.14
N GLY A 404 -25.10 6.77 -21.24
CA GLY A 404 -25.80 7.85 -21.94
C GLY A 404 -25.00 8.56 -23.05
N ASN A 405 -25.62 9.58 -23.66
CA ASN A 405 -25.09 10.31 -24.83
C ASN A 405 -24.29 11.56 -24.41
N GLY A 406 -23.72 11.57 -23.21
CA GLY A 406 -22.98 12.72 -22.69
C GLY A 406 -21.74 13.00 -23.54
N THR A 407 -21.60 14.21 -24.07
CA THR A 407 -20.37 14.63 -24.76
C THR A 407 -19.43 15.28 -23.77
N LEU A 408 -18.20 14.79 -23.65
CA LEU A 408 -17.13 15.50 -22.96
C LEU A 408 -16.89 16.86 -23.65
N VAL A 409 -16.80 17.92 -22.87
CA VAL A 409 -16.24 19.20 -23.36
C VAL A 409 -14.71 19.07 -23.36
N PRO A 410 -14.05 19.20 -24.52
CA PRO A 410 -12.59 19.12 -24.58
C PRO A 410 -11.92 20.08 -23.59
N GLN A 411 -10.84 19.65 -22.95
CA GLN A 411 -9.94 20.45 -22.08
C GLN A 411 -10.36 20.73 -20.62
N LYS A 412 -11.47 20.19 -20.10
CA LYS A 412 -11.68 20.17 -18.64
C LYS A 412 -10.92 18.99 -18.02
N GLY A 413 -9.80 19.25 -17.35
CA GLY A 413 -9.04 18.25 -16.55
C GLY A 413 -7.58 18.06 -16.96
N ILE A 414 -7.17 18.52 -18.15
CA ILE A 414 -5.77 18.56 -18.54
C ILE A 414 -5.20 19.91 -18.06
N LYS A 415 -4.50 19.92 -16.92
CA LYS A 415 -3.59 21.04 -16.62
C LYS A 415 -2.52 21.03 -17.71
N LYS A 416 -2.59 21.97 -18.66
CA LYS A 416 -1.45 22.28 -19.53
C LYS A 416 -0.25 22.56 -18.62
N GLN A 417 0.77 21.70 -18.68
CA GLN A 417 2.11 22.08 -18.27
C GLN A 417 2.50 23.25 -19.18
N TYR A 418 2.59 24.45 -18.61
CA TYR A 418 3.29 25.53 -19.27
C TYR A 418 4.78 25.18 -19.26
N SER A 419 5.30 24.69 -20.38
CA SER A 419 6.72 24.79 -20.67
C SER A 419 6.97 26.21 -21.19
N SER A 420 7.62 27.01 -20.35
CA SER A 420 8.24 28.25 -20.75
C SER A 420 9.40 27.92 -21.70
N PHE A 421 9.23 28.14 -23.00
CA PHE A 421 10.34 28.45 -23.89
C PHE A 421 9.98 29.67 -24.74
N THR A 422 10.89 30.62 -24.68
CA THR A 422 10.91 31.95 -25.27
C THR A 422 10.75 31.98 -26.79
N GLU A 423 10.20 33.10 -27.25
CA GLU A 423 10.06 33.55 -28.64
C GLU A 423 11.24 33.22 -29.55
N SER A 424 10.95 32.79 -30.78
CA SER A 424 11.32 33.60 -31.95
C SER A 424 10.35 33.35 -33.11
N ARG A 425 9.90 34.46 -33.71
CA ARG A 425 9.04 34.52 -34.88
C ARG A 425 9.75 33.95 -36.11
N ARG A 426 9.02 33.24 -36.97
CA ARG A 426 9.04 33.48 -38.42
C ARG A 426 7.73 33.02 -39.06
N GLU A 427 7.10 33.97 -39.71
CA GLU A 427 5.94 33.85 -40.59
C GLU A 427 6.25 32.92 -41.77
N TYR A 428 5.29 32.10 -42.18
CA TYR A 428 4.93 31.95 -43.60
C TYR A 428 3.43 31.64 -43.69
N ARG A 429 2.71 32.55 -44.36
CA ARG A 429 1.33 32.38 -44.85
C ARG A 429 1.34 31.76 -46.24
N THR A 430 0.17 31.25 -46.65
CA THR A 430 -0.38 31.10 -48.03
C THR A 430 -0.38 29.63 -48.51
N ILE A 431 -1.43 29.00 -49.06
CA ILE A 431 -2.92 29.13 -49.16
C ILE A 431 -3.39 27.98 -50.10
N CYS A 432 -4.70 27.67 -50.07
CA CYS A 432 -5.55 26.92 -51.05
C CYS A 432 -5.55 25.38 -50.99
N LEU A 433 -6.66 24.72 -50.61
CA LEU A 433 -7.96 24.51 -51.31
C LEU A 433 -7.89 23.46 -52.43
N PHE A 434 -8.66 22.36 -52.33
CA PHE A 434 -9.81 22.03 -53.21
C PHE A 434 -10.52 20.70 -52.84
N LYS A 435 -11.87 20.79 -52.78
CA LYS A 435 -12.98 19.86 -53.12
C LYS A 435 -12.72 18.33 -53.16
N SER A 436 -13.46 17.51 -52.41
CA SER A 436 -14.86 17.04 -52.55
C SER A 436 -15.14 16.05 -53.71
N GLN A 437 -15.78 14.93 -53.35
CA GLN A 437 -16.88 14.21 -54.02
C GLN A 437 -16.67 12.75 -54.52
N TYR A 438 -17.58 11.90 -53.99
CA TYR A 438 -18.25 10.69 -54.53
C TYR A 438 -17.44 9.43 -54.93
N PHE A 439 -17.78 8.27 -54.35
CA PHE A 439 -18.72 7.31 -54.96
C PHE A 439 -19.18 6.20 -53.99
N LEU A 440 -20.36 5.69 -54.30
CA LEU A 440 -21.20 4.73 -53.58
C LEU A 440 -20.87 3.26 -53.92
N SER A 441 -21.32 2.38 -53.02
CA SER A 441 -22.01 1.08 -53.25
C SER A 441 -21.24 -0.26 -53.33
N VAL A 442 -21.60 -1.11 -52.34
CA VAL A 442 -22.12 -2.50 -52.43
C VAL A 442 -21.18 -3.67 -52.73
N GLY A 443 -21.23 -4.69 -51.85
CA GLY A 443 -20.78 -6.06 -52.14
C GLY A 443 -20.85 -7.00 -50.92
N ILE A 444 -21.99 -7.69 -50.78
CA ILE A 444 -22.25 -8.85 -49.89
C ILE A 444 -21.63 -10.12 -50.52
N ILE A 445 -21.47 -11.20 -49.71
CA ILE A 445 -21.29 -12.66 -50.00
C ILE A 445 -19.99 -13.15 -49.31
N HIS A 446 -19.91 -14.14 -48.43
CA HIS A 446 -20.80 -15.15 -47.82
C HIS A 446 -20.36 -15.39 -46.37
#